data_AF-A0A225EAR5-F1
#
_entry.id   AF-A0A225EAR5-F1
#
_cell.length_a   1.000
_cell.length_b   1.000
_cell.length_c   1.000
_cell.angle_alpha   90.00
_cell.angle_beta   90.00
_cell.angle_gamma   90.00
#
_symmetry.space_group_name_H-M   'P 1'
#
loop_
_entity.id
_entity.type
_entity.pdbx_description
1 polymer ?
#
loop_
_entity_poly.entity_id
_entity_poly.type
_entity_poly.pdbx_seq_one_letter_code
_entity_poly.pdbx_strand_id
1 'polypeptide(L)'
;MDTHLLRTWLGLPPGPWPPDDRTLFGFTDIINPADAERRALDLMARLRPHQLVHPDLVTEGMNRLAQALIAITTIGPSPQPPAVDEDAIPATRLDLARPVVPADRAREPKAPYTPVPPSDPGTGTTPTTPVTKQRIPRAAPPVTFVTGPGSSLPSLTQQSGHTRVPPPAPAVDLGAVIIDPSEIPSPAANAPPPPPATEPILEAEAVAAEPAPKPRPPKPRKPPRRQKPVPAPEAQVFVEVPEPPLLPVRDVRPTEQDRRAAYRELAALRELLRAWDLLRPFFAYPSEALLTAGHVFEFLEGTTRLRTAWRNRELPPELASDVAPRVAAVVRQPLALAVFRSLTPSQRLTLAEEWATARAMIEADRVALRYGVAAAAQQAKPSDLSPRIAVWFGRNPEWLLGVATALALCLAALRQAMR
;
A
#
# COMPACT_ATOMS: atom_id res chain seq x y z
N MET A 1 12.19 -14.61 -27.79
CA MET A 1 11.97 -14.34 -26.36
C MET A 1 11.99 -15.68 -25.63
N ASP A 2 12.85 -15.86 -24.63
CA ASP A 2 13.03 -17.16 -23.96
C ASP A 2 11.91 -17.43 -22.95
N THR A 3 10.81 -18.00 -23.44
CA THR A 3 9.63 -18.30 -22.63
C THR A 3 9.83 -19.49 -21.70
N HIS A 4 10.80 -20.36 -21.97
CA HIS A 4 11.13 -21.48 -21.08
C HIS A 4 11.62 -20.96 -19.73
N LEU A 5 12.51 -19.99 -19.77
CA LEU A 5 13.10 -19.37 -18.59
C LEU A 5 12.04 -18.69 -17.70
N LEU A 6 11.09 -17.99 -18.32
CA LEU A 6 9.96 -17.38 -17.61
C LEU A 6 9.05 -18.42 -16.93
N ARG A 7 8.78 -19.56 -17.58
CA ARG A 7 8.03 -20.68 -16.97
C ARG A 7 8.76 -21.25 -15.77
N THR A 8 10.09 -21.42 -15.88
CA THR A 8 10.92 -21.92 -14.78
C THR A 8 10.83 -21.01 -13.56
N TRP A 9 10.94 -19.69 -13.72
CA TRP A 9 10.80 -18.74 -12.61
C TRP A 9 9.41 -18.75 -11.96
N LEU A 10 8.37 -18.91 -12.78
CA LEU A 10 6.99 -18.99 -12.29
C LEU A 10 6.66 -20.37 -11.69
N GLY A 11 7.51 -21.38 -11.88
CA GLY A 11 7.26 -22.75 -11.43
C GLY A 11 6.12 -23.44 -12.19
N LEU A 12 5.97 -23.11 -13.48
CA LEU A 12 4.92 -23.67 -14.34
C LEU A 12 5.39 -24.98 -15.00
N PRO A 13 4.47 -25.94 -15.26
CA PRO A 13 4.82 -27.15 -16.00
C PRO A 13 5.31 -26.80 -17.42
N PRO A 14 6.02 -27.69 -18.14
CA PRO A 14 6.38 -27.46 -19.54
C PRO A 14 5.13 -27.38 -20.44
N GLY A 15 5.18 -26.64 -21.55
CA GLY A 15 4.03 -26.46 -22.46
C GLY A 15 4.05 -25.16 -23.29
N PRO A 16 2.91 -24.78 -23.92
CA PRO A 16 2.80 -23.57 -24.74
C PRO A 16 2.71 -22.30 -23.88
N TRP A 17 3.27 -21.19 -24.37
CA TRP A 17 3.20 -19.88 -23.72
C TRP A 17 2.36 -18.89 -24.57
N PRO A 18 1.47 -18.10 -23.96
CA PRO A 18 1.10 -18.12 -22.54
C PRO A 18 0.22 -19.32 -22.18
N PRO A 19 0.31 -19.84 -20.94
CA PRO A 19 -0.66 -20.83 -20.44
C PRO A 19 -2.03 -20.18 -20.24
N ASP A 20 -3.06 -21.01 -20.05
CA ASP A 20 -4.38 -20.56 -19.61
C ASP A 20 -4.30 -19.80 -18.27
N ASP A 21 -5.19 -18.82 -18.06
CA ASP A 21 -5.20 -17.94 -16.88
C ASP A 21 -5.23 -18.72 -15.56
N ARG A 22 -5.95 -19.85 -15.50
CA ARG A 22 -6.00 -20.71 -14.31
C ARG A 22 -4.70 -21.47 -14.11
N THR A 23 -4.16 -21.98 -15.21
CA THR A 23 -2.88 -22.70 -15.23
C THR A 23 -1.73 -21.78 -14.80
N LEU A 24 -1.78 -20.49 -15.15
CA LEU A 24 -0.78 -19.50 -14.78
C LEU A 24 -0.65 -19.34 -13.26
N PHE A 25 -1.74 -19.45 -12.52
CA PHE A 25 -1.72 -19.42 -11.05
C PHE A 25 -1.55 -20.80 -10.40
N GLY A 26 -1.69 -21.88 -11.18
CA GLY A 26 -1.64 -23.25 -10.70
C GLY A 26 -2.94 -23.73 -10.06
N PHE A 27 -4.09 -23.19 -10.48
CA PHE A 27 -5.41 -23.63 -10.01
C PHE A 27 -6.00 -24.69 -10.92
N THR A 28 -6.53 -25.77 -10.33
CA THR A 28 -7.24 -26.85 -11.04
C THR A 28 -8.77 -26.70 -10.96
N ASP A 29 -9.29 -26.06 -9.92
CA ASP A 29 -10.71 -26.07 -9.56
C ASP A 29 -11.31 -24.66 -9.35
N ILE A 30 -12.46 -24.57 -8.68
CA ILE A 30 -13.17 -23.31 -8.36
C ILE A 30 -12.22 -22.36 -7.65
N ILE A 31 -12.00 -21.20 -8.27
CA ILE A 31 -11.01 -20.22 -7.81
C ILE A 31 -11.69 -19.24 -6.87
N ASN A 32 -11.26 -19.23 -5.61
CA ASN A 32 -11.53 -18.10 -4.74
C ASN A 32 -10.64 -16.94 -5.19
N PRO A 33 -11.21 -15.79 -5.56
CA PRO A 33 -10.42 -14.72 -6.15
C PRO A 33 -9.46 -14.06 -5.15
N ALA A 34 -9.70 -14.19 -3.84
CA ALA A 34 -8.74 -13.79 -2.81
C ALA A 34 -7.45 -14.63 -2.85
N ASP A 35 -7.57 -15.93 -3.17
CA ASP A 35 -6.43 -16.82 -3.33
C ASP A 35 -5.67 -16.51 -4.64
N ALA A 36 -6.39 -16.12 -5.69
CA ALA A 36 -5.78 -15.62 -6.93
C ALA A 36 -4.95 -14.35 -6.70
N GLU A 37 -5.47 -13.36 -5.96
CA GLU A 37 -4.71 -12.16 -5.60
C GLU A 37 -3.43 -12.51 -4.81
N ARG A 38 -3.54 -13.37 -3.78
CA ARG A 38 -2.37 -13.80 -2.99
C ARG A 38 -1.33 -14.51 -3.87
N ARG A 39 -1.78 -15.43 -4.71
CA ARG A 39 -0.92 -16.19 -5.62
C ARG A 39 -0.23 -15.29 -6.64
N ALA A 40 -0.92 -14.28 -7.15
CA ALA A 40 -0.32 -13.29 -8.05
C ALA A 40 0.85 -12.55 -7.39
N LEU A 41 0.67 -12.11 -6.15
CA LEU A 41 1.73 -11.43 -5.39
C LEU A 41 2.94 -12.36 -5.15
N ASP A 42 2.70 -13.63 -4.81
CA ASP A 42 3.78 -14.61 -4.64
C ASP A 42 4.57 -14.83 -5.94
N LEU A 43 3.87 -14.96 -7.07
CA LEU A 43 4.50 -15.15 -8.37
C LEU A 43 5.29 -13.91 -8.81
N MET A 44 4.81 -12.70 -8.52
CA MET A 44 5.59 -11.50 -8.75
C MET A 44 6.87 -11.44 -7.90
N ALA A 45 6.77 -11.82 -6.63
CA ALA A 45 7.91 -11.81 -5.71
C ALA A 45 9.04 -12.71 -6.25
N ARG A 46 8.68 -13.80 -6.96
CA ARG A 46 9.62 -14.68 -7.67
C ARG A 46 10.24 -14.02 -8.91
N LEU A 47 9.51 -13.15 -9.61
CA LEU A 47 10.04 -12.46 -10.79
C LEU A 47 10.96 -11.29 -10.45
N ARG A 48 10.76 -10.59 -9.33
CA ARG A 48 11.52 -9.39 -8.95
C ARG A 48 13.06 -9.55 -8.98
N PRO A 49 13.66 -10.64 -8.45
CA PRO A 49 15.12 -10.83 -8.50
C PRO A 49 15.69 -10.86 -9.92
N HIS A 50 14.89 -11.20 -10.92
CA HIS A 50 15.32 -11.34 -12.31
C HIS A 50 15.19 -10.06 -13.14
N GLN A 51 14.59 -9.00 -12.59
CA GLN A 51 14.26 -7.78 -13.33
C GLN A 51 15.49 -7.04 -13.87
N LEU A 52 16.63 -7.10 -13.17
CA LEU A 52 17.87 -6.45 -13.60
C LEU A 52 18.57 -7.21 -14.74
N VAL A 53 18.40 -8.53 -14.80
CA VAL A 53 19.10 -9.39 -15.77
C VAL A 53 18.25 -9.56 -17.04
N HIS A 54 16.92 -9.65 -16.90
CA HIS A 54 16.00 -9.92 -17.99
C HIS A 54 14.74 -9.05 -17.91
N PRO A 55 14.87 -7.72 -18.09
CA PRO A 55 13.75 -6.79 -17.91
C PRO A 55 12.55 -7.13 -18.80
N ASP A 56 12.78 -7.44 -20.08
CA ASP A 56 11.70 -7.73 -21.04
C ASP A 56 10.90 -9.00 -20.67
N LEU A 57 11.59 -10.06 -20.22
CA LEU A 57 10.94 -11.31 -19.79
C LEU A 57 10.08 -11.08 -18.55
N VAL A 58 10.62 -10.34 -17.58
CA VAL A 58 9.93 -10.03 -16.33
C VAL A 58 8.72 -9.14 -16.58
N THR A 59 8.84 -8.13 -17.45
CA THR A 59 7.72 -7.27 -17.83
C THR A 59 6.59 -8.04 -18.51
N GLU A 60 6.90 -8.93 -19.46
CA GLU A 60 5.86 -9.80 -20.04
C GLU A 60 5.22 -10.70 -18.99
N GLY A 61 6.01 -11.32 -18.11
CA GLY A 61 5.50 -12.15 -17.02
C GLY A 61 4.53 -11.40 -16.09
N MET A 62 4.91 -10.20 -15.67
CA MET A 62 4.06 -9.32 -14.86
C MET A 62 2.78 -8.92 -15.60
N ASN A 63 2.88 -8.57 -16.89
CA ASN A 63 1.71 -8.24 -17.71
C ASN A 63 0.73 -9.41 -17.82
N ARG A 64 1.23 -10.64 -18.03
CA ARG A 64 0.40 -11.85 -18.09
C ARG A 64 -0.26 -12.17 -16.76
N LEU A 65 0.46 -12.06 -15.65
CA LEU A 65 -0.11 -12.24 -14.31
C LEU A 65 -1.23 -11.22 -14.05
N ALA A 66 -1.04 -9.96 -14.44
CA ALA A 66 -2.07 -8.93 -14.26
C ALA A 66 -3.31 -9.20 -15.14
N GLN A 67 -3.12 -9.57 -16.40
CA GLN A 67 -4.22 -9.93 -17.30
C GLN A 67 -5.03 -11.12 -16.76
N ALA A 68 -4.35 -12.20 -16.35
CA ALA A 68 -4.99 -13.38 -15.79
C ALA A 68 -5.74 -13.05 -14.49
N LEU A 69 -5.17 -12.21 -13.61
CA LEU A 69 -5.85 -11.78 -12.40
C LEU A 69 -7.10 -10.96 -12.72
N ILE A 70 -7.04 -10.06 -13.70
CA ILE A 70 -8.21 -9.30 -14.18
C ILE A 70 -9.28 -10.25 -14.72
N ALA A 71 -8.90 -11.23 -15.56
CA ALA A 71 -9.83 -12.21 -16.10
C ALA A 71 -10.55 -13.00 -14.98
N ILE A 72 -9.80 -13.54 -14.02
CA ILE A 72 -10.35 -14.30 -12.89
C ILE A 72 -11.27 -13.43 -12.02
N THR A 73 -10.88 -12.19 -11.74
CA THR A 73 -11.66 -11.29 -10.85
C THR A 73 -12.88 -10.68 -11.54
N THR A 74 -12.89 -10.55 -12.87
CA THR A 74 -14.02 -9.99 -13.62
C THR A 74 -15.07 -11.03 -14.00
N ILE A 75 -14.69 -12.28 -14.23
CA ILE A 75 -15.63 -13.36 -14.57
C ILE A 75 -16.57 -13.67 -13.39
N GLY A 76 -16.24 -13.21 -12.17
CA GLY A 76 -16.98 -13.53 -10.96
C GLY A 76 -16.95 -15.04 -10.67
N PRO A 77 -17.52 -15.50 -9.54
CA PRO A 77 -17.86 -16.91 -9.44
C PRO A 77 -18.80 -17.19 -10.61
N SER A 78 -18.33 -17.95 -11.61
CA SER A 78 -19.19 -18.48 -12.66
C SER A 78 -20.45 -18.97 -11.96
N PRO A 79 -21.66 -18.47 -12.31
CA PRO A 79 -22.87 -18.84 -11.61
C PRO A 79 -22.95 -20.36 -11.68
N GLN A 80 -22.59 -21.00 -10.58
CA GLN A 80 -22.87 -22.40 -10.40
C GLN A 80 -24.39 -22.42 -10.54
N PRO A 81 -24.96 -23.12 -11.55
CA PRO A 81 -26.41 -23.23 -11.63
C PRO A 81 -26.83 -23.67 -10.24
N PRO A 82 -27.69 -22.89 -9.55
CA PRO A 82 -27.95 -23.10 -8.15
C PRO A 82 -28.32 -24.58 -8.01
N ALA A 83 -27.60 -25.30 -7.16
CA ALA A 83 -28.18 -26.49 -6.58
C ALA A 83 -29.53 -26.01 -6.05
N VAL A 84 -30.61 -26.55 -6.61
CA VAL A 84 -31.98 -26.16 -6.29
C VAL A 84 -32.17 -26.47 -4.81
N ASP A 85 -31.88 -25.50 -3.96
CA ASP A 85 -32.26 -25.46 -2.55
C ASP A 85 -33.20 -24.27 -2.43
N GLU A 86 -34.49 -24.60 -2.34
CA GLU A 86 -35.64 -23.72 -2.51
C GLU A 86 -35.84 -22.73 -1.34
N ASP A 87 -34.94 -22.70 -0.33
CA ASP A 87 -35.22 -22.05 0.96
C ASP A 87 -34.14 -21.12 1.56
N ALA A 88 -33.06 -20.74 0.86
CA ALA A 88 -31.95 -20.00 1.52
C ALA A 88 -31.76 -18.52 1.10
N ILE A 89 -32.31 -17.62 1.93
CA ILE A 89 -31.80 -16.31 2.41
C ILE A 89 -31.15 -15.32 1.39
N PRO A 90 -31.60 -14.04 1.29
CA PRO A 90 -31.12 -13.09 0.29
C PRO A 90 -29.70 -12.57 0.53
N ALA A 91 -28.93 -12.50 -0.57
CA ALA A 91 -27.58 -11.94 -0.63
C ALA A 91 -27.54 -10.45 -0.26
N THR A 92 -26.63 -10.11 0.65
CA THR A 92 -26.33 -8.75 1.09
C THR A 92 -25.73 -7.93 -0.06
N ARG A 93 -26.58 -7.18 -0.76
CA ARG A 93 -26.16 -6.04 -1.57
C ARG A 93 -25.40 -5.10 -0.64
N LEU A 94 -24.20 -4.68 -1.03
CA LEU A 94 -23.47 -3.62 -0.36
C LEU A 94 -24.23 -2.30 -0.62
N ASP A 95 -25.40 -2.12 0.01
CA ASP A 95 -26.03 -0.83 0.18
C ASP A 95 -25.07 -0.05 1.06
N LEU A 96 -24.16 0.69 0.41
CA LEU A 96 -23.43 1.79 1.02
C LEU A 96 -24.51 2.74 1.53
N ALA A 97 -24.91 2.53 2.78
CA ALA A 97 -26.03 3.18 3.41
C ALA A 97 -25.98 4.68 3.09
N ARG A 98 -26.96 5.12 2.30
CA ARG A 98 -27.30 6.53 2.19
C ARG A 98 -27.37 7.04 3.63
N PRO A 99 -26.62 8.09 4.02
CA PRO A 99 -26.69 8.58 5.38
C PRO A 99 -28.15 8.89 5.68
N VAL A 100 -28.71 8.15 6.63
CA VAL A 100 -30.03 8.43 7.19
C VAL A 100 -29.86 9.76 7.90
N VAL A 101 -30.17 10.85 7.20
CA VAL A 101 -30.42 12.14 7.84
C VAL A 101 -31.56 11.88 8.82
N PRO A 102 -31.36 12.05 10.14
CA PRO A 102 -32.44 11.86 11.09
C PRO A 102 -33.55 12.85 10.73
N ALA A 103 -34.65 12.31 10.23
CA ALA A 103 -35.89 13.04 10.01
C ALA A 103 -36.56 13.28 11.36
N ASP A 104 -35.94 14.10 12.22
CA ASP A 104 -36.62 14.70 13.34
C ASP A 104 -35.90 15.96 13.83
N ARG A 105 -36.01 17.02 13.03
CA ARG A 105 -36.02 18.37 13.57
C ARG A 105 -37.29 19.04 13.11
N ALA A 106 -38.23 19.10 14.04
CA ALA A 106 -39.45 19.88 13.97
C ALA A 106 -39.18 21.21 13.23
N ARG A 107 -39.94 21.43 12.16
CA ARG A 107 -40.08 22.73 11.52
C ARG A 107 -40.57 23.72 12.57
N GLU A 108 -39.69 24.64 12.98
CA GLU A 108 -40.14 25.91 13.53
C GLU A 108 -41.02 26.63 12.48
N PRO A 109 -42.15 27.23 12.89
CA PRO A 109 -43.01 27.97 12.00
C PRO A 109 -42.26 29.20 11.47
N LYS A 110 -42.01 29.19 10.15
CA LYS A 110 -41.45 30.30 9.39
C LYS A 110 -42.39 31.49 9.50
N ALA A 111 -41.93 32.57 10.14
CA ALA A 111 -42.65 33.84 10.24
C ALA A 111 -43.03 34.37 8.84
N PRO A 112 -44.18 35.06 8.72
CA PRO A 112 -44.66 35.58 7.45
C PRO A 112 -43.66 36.58 6.84
N TYR A 113 -43.30 36.31 5.59
CA TYR A 113 -42.43 37.13 4.76
C TYR A 113 -43.14 38.46 4.46
N THR A 114 -42.65 39.57 5.02
CA THR A 114 -42.99 40.92 4.58
C THR A 114 -42.22 41.24 3.30
N PRO A 115 -42.91 41.58 2.19
CA PRO A 115 -42.23 42.00 0.98
C PRO A 115 -41.57 43.36 1.19
N VAL A 116 -40.26 43.42 0.93
CA VAL A 116 -39.48 44.67 0.89
C VAL A 116 -39.80 45.39 -0.42
N PRO A 117 -40.15 46.70 -0.40
CA PRO A 117 -40.41 47.47 -1.61
C PRO A 117 -39.12 47.72 -2.41
N PRO A 118 -39.21 47.83 -3.76
CA PRO A 118 -38.07 48.12 -4.61
C PRO A 118 -37.55 49.54 -4.35
N SER A 119 -36.27 49.66 -4.05
CA SER A 119 -35.58 50.95 -3.93
C SER A 119 -35.05 51.39 -5.29
N ASP A 120 -35.29 52.67 -5.61
CA ASP A 120 -34.89 53.38 -6.81
C ASP A 120 -33.36 53.37 -7.07
N PRO A 121 -32.92 53.46 -8.34
CA PRO A 121 -31.53 53.66 -8.69
C PRO A 121 -31.21 55.16 -8.68
N GLY A 122 -30.47 55.63 -7.66
CA GLY A 122 -30.11 57.03 -7.60
C GLY A 122 -28.91 57.36 -6.73
N THR A 123 -27.89 57.91 -7.41
CA THR A 123 -26.84 58.82 -6.92
C THR A 123 -25.66 58.23 -6.17
N GLY A 124 -24.49 58.41 -6.77
CA GLY A 124 -23.21 57.96 -6.27
C GLY A 124 -22.72 58.73 -5.04
N THR A 125 -21.72 58.14 -4.41
CA THR A 125 -20.64 58.83 -3.72
C THR A 125 -19.54 57.82 -3.47
N THR A 126 -18.37 58.08 -4.05
CA THR A 126 -17.11 57.41 -3.74
C THR A 126 -16.70 57.69 -2.29
N PRO A 127 -16.28 56.68 -1.52
CA PRO A 127 -15.45 56.90 -0.34
C PRO A 127 -14.00 56.48 -0.61
N THR A 128 -13.14 57.49 -0.62
CA THR A 128 -11.69 57.42 -0.50
C THR A 128 -11.31 56.61 0.75
N THR A 129 -10.57 55.52 0.56
CA THR A 129 -10.00 54.73 1.66
C THR A 129 -8.67 55.36 2.11
N PRO A 130 -8.43 55.58 3.41
CA PRO A 130 -7.14 56.04 3.90
C PRO A 130 -6.12 54.88 3.92
N VAL A 131 -5.00 55.09 3.24
CA VAL A 131 -3.80 54.24 3.28
C VAL A 131 -3.28 54.15 4.72
N THR A 132 -3.55 53.01 5.36
CA THR A 132 -2.91 52.65 6.62
C THR A 132 -1.54 52.04 6.31
N LYS A 133 -0.48 52.76 6.68
CA LYS A 133 0.91 52.30 6.59
C LYS A 133 1.10 51.03 7.42
N GLN A 134 1.14 49.89 6.76
CA GLN A 134 1.45 48.60 7.36
C GLN A 134 2.95 48.57 7.68
N ARG A 135 3.25 48.62 8.98
CA ARG A 135 4.59 48.55 9.56
C ARG A 135 5.10 47.12 9.41
N ILE A 136 6.03 46.91 8.49
CA ILE A 136 6.77 45.66 8.28
C ILE A 136 7.48 45.28 9.59
N PRO A 137 7.22 44.11 10.19
CA PRO A 137 8.01 43.62 11.31
C PRO A 137 9.41 43.23 10.83
N ARG A 138 10.38 43.73 11.59
CA ARG A 138 11.82 43.68 11.43
C ARG A 138 12.34 42.23 11.39
N ALA A 139 13.27 41.97 10.47
CA ALA A 139 13.97 40.72 10.27
C ALA A 139 14.51 40.10 11.58
N ALA A 140 14.32 38.79 11.71
CA ALA A 140 14.94 37.98 12.75
C ALA A 140 16.48 38.03 12.65
N PRO A 141 17.22 38.04 13.76
CA PRO A 141 18.67 38.03 13.74
C PRO A 141 19.21 36.68 13.22
N PRO A 142 20.41 36.68 12.60
CA PRO A 142 21.03 35.46 12.11
C PRO A 142 21.39 34.52 13.27
N VAL A 143 21.03 33.25 13.11
CA VAL A 143 21.45 32.15 13.98
C VAL A 143 22.93 31.93 13.77
N THR A 144 23.75 32.37 14.73
CA THR A 144 25.17 32.07 14.78
C THR A 144 25.34 30.59 15.15
N PHE A 145 25.70 29.76 14.18
CA PHE A 145 26.16 28.40 14.46
C PHE A 145 27.52 28.49 15.17
N VAL A 146 27.52 28.21 16.47
CA VAL A 146 28.76 27.95 17.23
C VAL A 146 29.28 26.58 16.79
N THR A 147 30.28 26.58 15.94
CA THR A 147 31.15 25.42 15.68
C THR A 147 31.96 25.14 16.94
N GLY A 148 31.50 24.19 17.75
CA GLY A 148 32.30 23.60 18.83
C GLY A 148 33.34 22.63 18.25
N PRO A 149 34.58 22.60 18.79
CA PRO A 149 35.63 21.74 18.28
C PRO A 149 35.51 20.31 18.84
N GLY A 150 35.70 19.33 17.96
CA GLY A 150 36.24 18.00 18.30
C GLY A 150 35.38 17.09 19.17
N SER A 151 34.48 16.33 18.56
CA SER A 151 34.06 15.04 19.10
C SER A 151 34.71 13.92 18.29
N SER A 152 35.72 13.33 18.90
CA SER A 152 36.45 12.15 18.49
C SER A 152 35.50 10.98 18.26
N LEU A 153 35.63 10.34 17.10
CA LEU A 153 35.03 9.04 16.81
C LEU A 153 35.50 8.00 17.85
N PRO A 154 34.62 7.21 18.48
CA PRO A 154 35.06 6.01 19.18
C PRO A 154 35.39 4.93 18.14
N SER A 155 36.64 4.47 18.18
CA SER A 155 37.14 3.31 17.46
C SER A 155 36.24 2.09 17.70
N LEU A 156 35.88 1.41 16.60
CA LEU A 156 35.31 0.06 16.63
C LEU A 156 36.35 -0.90 17.24
N THR A 157 36.22 -1.18 18.54
CA THR A 157 36.86 -2.35 19.14
C THR A 157 36.05 -3.58 18.72
N GLN A 158 36.64 -4.43 17.88
CA GLN A 158 36.13 -5.77 17.58
C GLN A 158 36.05 -6.57 18.88
N GLN A 159 34.83 -6.80 19.35
CA GLN A 159 34.54 -7.69 20.47
C GLN A 159 34.12 -9.05 19.88
N SER A 160 35.07 -10.00 19.87
CA SER A 160 34.81 -11.40 19.57
C SER A 160 33.87 -11.99 20.62
N GLY A 161 32.58 -12.06 20.30
CA GLY A 161 31.57 -12.75 21.08
C GLY A 161 31.46 -14.22 20.67
N HIS A 162 31.73 -15.12 21.61
CA HIS A 162 31.47 -16.55 21.51
C HIS A 162 30.03 -16.84 21.09
N THR A 163 29.87 -17.52 19.95
CA THR A 163 28.61 -18.11 19.51
C THR A 163 28.24 -19.25 20.46
N ARG A 164 27.25 -19.01 21.33
CA ARG A 164 26.65 -20.04 22.18
C ARG A 164 25.78 -20.94 21.30
N VAL A 165 26.23 -22.17 21.10
CA VAL A 165 25.50 -23.25 20.42
C VAL A 165 24.16 -23.48 21.15
N PRO A 166 23.00 -23.45 20.46
CA PRO A 166 21.73 -23.80 21.07
C PRO A 166 21.65 -25.31 21.37
N PRO A 167 20.99 -25.72 22.47
CA PRO A 167 20.81 -27.14 22.79
C PRO A 167 19.95 -27.85 21.74
N PRO A 168 20.22 -29.14 21.45
CA PRO A 168 19.43 -29.92 20.51
C PRO A 168 18.01 -30.14 21.03
N ALA A 169 17.03 -29.96 20.15
CA ALA A 169 15.63 -30.27 20.40
C ALA A 169 15.45 -31.78 20.69
N PRO A 170 14.49 -32.17 21.55
CA PRO A 170 14.20 -33.57 21.81
C PRO A 170 13.70 -34.26 20.54
N ALA A 171 14.30 -35.40 20.22
CA ALA A 171 13.91 -36.28 19.13
C ALA A 171 12.46 -36.72 19.31
N VAL A 172 11.61 -36.38 18.35
CA VAL A 172 10.27 -36.96 18.21
C VAL A 172 10.44 -38.26 17.44
N ASP A 173 10.20 -39.36 18.14
CA ASP A 173 10.18 -40.73 17.63
C ASP A 173 9.00 -40.90 16.66
N LEU A 174 9.29 -40.75 15.37
CA LEU A 174 8.38 -41.10 14.28
C LEU A 174 8.64 -42.56 13.93
N GLY A 175 7.74 -43.43 14.40
CA GLY A 175 7.75 -44.86 14.12
C GLY A 175 7.99 -45.16 12.64
N ALA A 176 9.05 -45.92 12.40
CA ALA A 176 9.42 -46.44 11.09
C ALA A 176 8.30 -47.35 10.55
N VAL A 177 7.55 -46.85 9.57
CA VAL A 177 6.81 -47.70 8.64
C VAL A 177 7.84 -48.27 7.67
N ILE A 178 8.26 -49.51 7.94
CA ILE A 178 9.07 -50.32 7.04
C ILE A 178 8.20 -50.65 5.83
N ILE A 179 8.43 -49.96 4.72
CA ILE A 179 7.90 -50.34 3.41
C ILE A 179 8.92 -51.30 2.79
N ASP A 180 8.48 -52.54 2.59
CA ASP A 180 9.21 -53.62 1.93
C ASP A 180 9.49 -53.26 0.45
N PRO A 181 10.76 -53.24 -0.01
CA PRO A 181 11.09 -52.85 -1.38
C PRO A 181 11.04 -54.00 -2.41
N SER A 182 10.32 -55.10 -2.16
CA SER A 182 10.44 -56.33 -2.97
C SER A 182 9.40 -56.55 -4.10
N GLU A 183 8.51 -55.61 -4.40
CA GLU A 183 7.56 -55.76 -5.53
C GLU A 183 7.70 -54.62 -6.56
N ILE A 184 8.76 -54.69 -7.38
CA ILE A 184 8.81 -53.99 -8.66
C ILE A 184 8.59 -55.03 -9.76
N PRO A 185 7.43 -55.05 -10.45
CA PRO A 185 7.26 -55.90 -11.61
C PRO A 185 8.13 -55.37 -12.77
N SER A 186 9.06 -56.23 -13.22
CA SER A 186 9.82 -56.06 -14.46
C SER A 186 8.92 -55.72 -15.65
N PRO A 187 9.17 -54.63 -16.39
CA PRO A 187 8.57 -54.44 -17.70
C PRO A 187 9.26 -55.35 -18.71
N ALA A 188 8.47 -56.27 -19.26
CA ALA A 188 8.87 -57.16 -20.34
C ALA A 188 9.33 -56.35 -21.57
N ALA A 189 10.45 -56.78 -22.11
CA ALA A 189 11.00 -56.36 -23.39
C ALA A 189 10.11 -56.82 -24.57
N ASN A 190 10.31 -56.12 -25.69
CA ASN A 190 9.90 -56.45 -27.06
C ASN A 190 8.45 -56.19 -27.48
N ALA A 191 8.18 -54.93 -27.84
CA ALA A 191 7.30 -54.62 -28.96
C ALA A 191 8.12 -53.93 -30.07
N PRO A 192 8.04 -54.39 -31.34
CA PRO A 192 8.75 -53.76 -32.44
C PRO A 192 8.19 -52.35 -32.73
N PRO A 193 9.04 -51.42 -33.20
CA PRO A 193 8.60 -50.06 -33.52
C PRO A 193 7.57 -50.07 -34.66
N PRO A 194 6.51 -49.23 -34.58
CA PRO A 194 5.59 -49.06 -35.69
C PRO A 194 6.32 -48.46 -36.90
N PRO A 195 5.94 -48.83 -38.14
CA PRO A 195 6.54 -48.30 -39.35
C PRO A 195 6.34 -46.77 -39.44
N PRO A 196 7.28 -46.04 -40.06
CA PRO A 196 7.16 -44.60 -40.23
C PRO A 196 5.89 -44.28 -41.00
N ALA A 197 5.05 -43.43 -40.41
CA ALA A 197 3.92 -42.83 -41.10
C ALA A 197 4.46 -42.04 -42.28
N THR A 198 4.20 -42.57 -43.48
CA THR A 198 4.37 -41.88 -44.76
C THR A 198 3.67 -40.53 -44.67
N GLU A 199 4.45 -39.45 -44.64
CA GLU A 199 3.93 -38.11 -44.85
C GLU A 199 3.22 -38.10 -46.20
N PRO A 200 1.94 -37.68 -46.28
CA PRO A 200 1.32 -37.43 -47.57
C PRO A 200 2.11 -36.31 -48.24
N ILE A 201 2.81 -36.68 -49.31
CA ILE A 201 3.30 -35.78 -50.33
C ILE A 201 2.10 -34.92 -50.72
N LEU A 202 2.07 -33.68 -50.23
CA LEU A 202 1.18 -32.65 -50.73
C LEU A 202 1.54 -32.47 -52.20
N GLU A 203 0.71 -33.07 -53.06
CA GLU A 203 0.60 -32.69 -54.46
C GLU A 203 0.59 -31.17 -54.53
N ALA A 204 1.62 -30.63 -55.18
CA ALA A 204 1.66 -29.25 -55.61
C ALA A 204 0.52 -29.06 -56.60
N GLU A 205 -0.66 -28.75 -56.07
CA GLU A 205 -1.76 -28.20 -56.83
C GLU A 205 -1.24 -26.90 -57.43
N ALA A 206 -0.92 -26.95 -58.72
CA ALA A 206 -0.53 -25.83 -59.52
C ALA A 206 -1.66 -24.79 -59.43
N VAL A 207 -1.49 -23.82 -58.53
CA VAL A 207 -2.33 -22.63 -58.44
C VAL A 207 -2.24 -21.97 -59.81
N ALA A 208 -3.30 -22.20 -60.60
CA ALA A 208 -3.54 -21.54 -61.85
C ALA A 208 -3.38 -20.04 -61.61
N ALA A 209 -2.44 -19.43 -62.32
CA ALA A 209 -2.14 -18.01 -62.27
C ALA A 209 -3.45 -17.23 -62.36
N GLU A 210 -3.87 -16.65 -61.23
CA GLU A 210 -5.04 -15.80 -61.15
C GLU A 210 -4.79 -14.61 -62.09
N PRO A 211 -5.66 -14.38 -63.09
CA PRO A 211 -5.44 -13.34 -64.09
C PRO A 211 -5.35 -11.98 -63.41
N ALA A 212 -4.32 -11.23 -63.78
CA ALA A 212 -4.01 -9.91 -63.22
C ALA A 212 -5.29 -9.08 -63.02
N PRO A 213 -5.54 -8.56 -61.80
CA PRO A 213 -6.76 -7.84 -61.49
C PRO A 213 -6.88 -6.63 -62.40
N LYS A 214 -7.94 -6.62 -63.23
CA LYS A 214 -8.28 -5.48 -64.10
C LYS A 214 -8.25 -4.18 -63.28
N PRO A 215 -7.62 -3.10 -63.79
CA PRO A 215 -7.50 -1.84 -63.07
C PRO A 215 -8.90 -1.35 -62.70
N ARG A 216 -9.20 -1.37 -61.39
CA ARG A 216 -10.48 -0.90 -60.88
C ARG A 216 -10.57 0.60 -61.17
N PRO A 217 -11.67 1.10 -61.76
CA PRO A 217 -11.86 2.52 -62.00
C PRO A 217 -11.74 3.28 -60.66
N PRO A 218 -11.14 4.49 -60.67
CA PRO A 218 -10.90 5.26 -59.46
C PRO A 218 -12.24 5.50 -58.75
N LYS A 219 -12.37 4.94 -57.54
CA LYS A 219 -13.55 5.15 -56.72
C LYS A 219 -13.73 6.66 -56.54
N PRO A 220 -14.93 7.22 -56.81
CA PRO A 220 -15.19 8.64 -56.63
C PRO A 220 -14.83 9.02 -55.20
N ARG A 221 -13.92 10.00 -55.06
CA ARG A 221 -13.47 10.52 -53.77
C ARG A 221 -14.70 10.93 -52.98
N LYS A 222 -15.03 10.17 -51.93
CA LYS A 222 -16.08 10.55 -50.98
C LYS A 222 -15.74 11.95 -50.46
N PRO A 223 -16.70 12.89 -50.45
CA PRO A 223 -16.46 14.22 -49.92
C PRO A 223 -15.91 14.10 -48.49
N PRO A 224 -14.96 14.96 -48.08
CA PRO A 224 -14.37 14.90 -46.76
C PRO A 224 -15.49 14.90 -45.73
N ARG A 225 -15.65 13.78 -45.03
CA ARG A 225 -16.63 13.60 -43.97
C ARG A 225 -16.37 14.74 -42.98
N ARG A 226 -17.29 15.72 -42.91
CA ARG A 226 -17.26 16.81 -41.92
C ARG A 226 -16.95 16.13 -40.58
N GLN A 227 -15.73 16.33 -40.09
CA GLN A 227 -15.35 15.81 -38.78
C GLN A 227 -16.31 16.51 -37.82
N LYS A 228 -17.15 15.72 -37.13
CA LYS A 228 -17.91 16.27 -36.01
C LYS A 228 -16.89 16.96 -35.11
N PRO A 229 -17.12 18.23 -34.71
CA PRO A 229 -16.18 18.94 -33.86
C PRO A 229 -15.83 18.03 -32.69
N VAL A 230 -14.54 17.68 -32.59
CA VAL A 230 -14.01 16.90 -31.48
C VAL A 230 -14.46 17.67 -30.24
N PRO A 231 -15.25 17.06 -29.32
CA PRO A 231 -15.65 17.74 -28.12
C PRO A 231 -14.39 18.26 -27.45
N ALA A 232 -14.39 19.55 -27.10
CA ALA A 232 -13.25 20.17 -26.44
C ALA A 232 -12.82 19.26 -25.27
N PRO A 233 -11.52 18.97 -25.12
CA PRO A 233 -11.05 18.09 -24.05
C PRO A 233 -11.66 18.59 -22.75
N GLU A 234 -12.50 17.75 -22.13
CA GLU A 234 -13.12 18.07 -20.85
C GLU A 234 -11.99 18.49 -19.92
N ALA A 235 -12.03 19.75 -19.49
CA ALA A 235 -11.01 20.31 -18.64
C ALA A 235 -10.89 19.38 -17.43
N GLN A 236 -9.70 18.78 -17.26
CA GLN A 236 -9.42 17.96 -16.10
C GLN A 236 -9.65 18.85 -14.88
N VAL A 237 -10.76 18.64 -14.19
CA VAL A 237 -11.09 19.37 -12.97
C VAL A 237 -10.08 18.89 -11.94
N PHE A 238 -9.01 19.66 -11.78
CA PHE A 238 -8.13 19.53 -10.63
C PHE A 238 -8.96 19.87 -9.41
N VAL A 239 -9.47 18.84 -8.75
CA VAL A 239 -10.08 18.99 -7.43
C VAL A 239 -8.96 19.42 -6.51
N GLU A 240 -8.98 20.68 -6.12
CA GLU A 240 -8.08 21.23 -5.12
C GLU A 240 -8.27 20.40 -3.83
N VAL A 241 -7.21 19.72 -3.41
CA VAL A 241 -7.25 18.87 -2.22
C VAL A 241 -7.57 19.77 -1.04
N PRO A 242 -8.70 19.59 -0.35
CA PRO A 242 -9.11 20.48 0.72
C PRO A 242 -8.01 20.53 1.80
N GLU A 243 -7.71 21.76 2.25
CA GLU A 243 -6.77 21.98 3.36
C GLU A 243 -7.25 21.17 4.57
N PRO A 244 -6.37 20.37 5.20
CA PRO A 244 -6.79 19.43 6.23
C PRO A 244 -7.47 20.17 7.39
N PRO A 245 -8.64 19.71 7.85
CA PRO A 245 -9.33 20.34 8.96
C PRO A 245 -8.42 20.37 10.20
N LEU A 246 -8.50 21.45 10.98
CA LEU A 246 -7.86 21.53 12.29
C LEU A 246 -8.56 20.54 13.23
N LEU A 247 -8.03 19.31 13.26
CA LEU A 247 -8.60 18.22 14.04
C LEU A 247 -8.25 18.38 15.52
N PRO A 248 -9.14 17.96 16.43
CA PRO A 248 -8.87 17.98 17.86
C PRO A 248 -7.64 17.13 18.15
N VAL A 249 -6.59 17.77 18.65
CA VAL A 249 -5.36 17.09 19.06
C VAL A 249 -5.69 16.25 20.28
N ARG A 250 -5.47 14.94 20.20
CA ARG A 250 -5.64 14.06 21.34
C ARG A 250 -4.64 14.44 22.44
N ASP A 251 -5.15 14.85 23.60
CA ASP A 251 -4.35 15.17 24.78
C ASP A 251 -3.84 13.88 25.45
N VAL A 252 -2.85 13.22 24.85
CA VAL A 252 -2.17 12.08 25.47
C VAL A 252 -0.98 12.60 26.27
N ARG A 253 -1.09 12.60 27.60
CA ARG A 253 0.05 12.80 28.51
C ARG A 253 0.55 11.44 29.00
N PRO A 254 1.56 10.84 28.36
CA PRO A 254 2.03 9.51 28.77
C PRO A 254 2.69 9.58 30.14
N THR A 255 2.35 8.65 31.03
CA THR A 255 3.12 8.41 32.27
C THR A 255 4.46 7.74 31.96
N GLU A 256 5.36 7.60 32.94
CA GLU A 256 6.69 7.03 32.69
C GLU A 256 6.61 5.56 32.22
N GLN A 257 5.69 4.78 32.79
CA GLN A 257 5.40 3.40 32.39
C GLN A 257 4.78 3.34 30.98
N ASP A 258 4.11 4.41 30.57
CA ASP A 258 3.53 4.56 29.23
C ASP A 258 4.56 4.97 28.16
N ARG A 259 5.80 5.36 28.50
CA ARG A 259 6.78 5.79 27.48
C ARG A 259 7.09 4.69 26.47
N ARG A 260 7.27 3.45 26.93
CA ARG A 260 7.50 2.30 26.02
C ARG A 260 6.27 2.00 25.17
N ALA A 261 5.07 2.13 25.75
CA ALA A 261 3.82 1.97 25.02
C ALA A 261 3.67 3.07 23.95
N ALA A 262 3.92 4.32 24.29
CA ALA A 262 3.89 5.45 23.37
C ALA A 262 4.89 5.32 22.22
N TYR A 263 6.10 4.77 22.46
CA TYR A 263 7.04 4.49 21.36
C TYR A 263 6.57 3.37 20.43
N ARG A 264 5.93 2.34 20.97
CA ARG A 264 5.32 1.25 20.19
C ARG A 264 4.16 1.76 19.34
N GLU A 265 3.24 2.51 19.94
CA GLU A 265 2.17 3.21 19.24
C GLU A 265 2.71 4.16 18.16
N LEU A 266 3.78 4.92 18.44
CA LEU A 266 4.43 5.78 17.44
C LEU A 266 5.02 4.98 16.27
N ALA A 267 5.57 3.79 16.53
CA ALA A 267 6.07 2.90 15.49
C ALA A 267 4.92 2.34 14.64
N ALA A 268 3.83 1.92 15.28
CA ALA A 268 2.62 1.46 14.62
C ALA A 268 1.98 2.55 13.74
N LEU A 269 1.88 3.80 14.22
CA LEU A 269 1.40 4.94 13.44
C LEU A 269 2.28 5.24 12.22
N ARG A 270 3.61 5.10 12.35
CA ARG A 270 4.53 5.27 11.21
C ARG A 270 4.36 4.18 10.17
N GLU A 271 4.18 2.94 10.60
CA GLU A 271 3.92 1.82 9.70
C GLU A 271 2.58 2.02 8.96
N LEU A 272 1.54 2.42 9.69
CA LEU A 272 0.25 2.77 9.14
C LEU A 272 0.35 3.88 8.09
N LEU A 273 1.03 5.00 8.39
CA LEU A 273 1.22 6.09 7.42
C LEU A 273 1.99 5.64 6.17
N ARG A 274 3.04 4.83 6.32
CA ARG A 274 3.79 4.30 5.17
C ARG A 274 2.89 3.43 4.30
N ALA A 275 2.07 2.56 4.89
CA ALA A 275 1.11 1.75 4.16
C ALA A 275 0.01 2.61 3.51
N TRP A 276 -0.43 3.67 4.18
CA TRP A 276 -1.40 4.64 3.67
C TRP A 276 -0.88 5.42 2.45
N ASP A 277 0.36 5.90 2.52
CA ASP A 277 1.01 6.67 1.47
C ASP A 277 1.29 5.82 0.22
N LEU A 278 1.48 4.50 0.35
CA LEU A 278 1.57 3.60 -0.79
C LEU A 278 0.29 3.56 -1.64
N LEU A 279 -0.87 3.81 -1.04
CA LEU A 279 -2.15 3.85 -1.74
C LEU A 279 -2.53 5.25 -2.24
N ARG A 280 -1.68 6.26 -1.99
CA ARG A 280 -1.90 7.64 -2.43
C ARG A 280 -2.21 7.76 -3.92
N PRO A 281 -1.49 7.10 -4.85
CA PRO A 281 -1.77 7.23 -6.29
C PRO A 281 -3.21 6.86 -6.66
N PHE A 282 -3.82 5.92 -5.92
CA PHE A 282 -5.14 5.36 -6.26
C PHE A 282 -6.27 6.05 -5.50
N PHE A 283 -6.05 6.40 -4.24
CA PHE A 283 -7.09 6.98 -3.40
C PHE A 283 -7.08 8.50 -3.40
N ALA A 284 -5.93 9.17 -3.53
CA ALA A 284 -5.89 10.63 -3.53
C ALA A 284 -6.30 11.25 -4.88
N TYR A 285 -6.20 10.49 -5.98
CA TYR A 285 -6.48 10.97 -7.33
C TYR A 285 -7.67 10.19 -7.93
N PRO A 286 -8.89 10.75 -7.94
CA PRO A 286 -10.08 10.02 -8.36
C PRO A 286 -10.07 9.63 -9.84
N SER A 287 -9.30 10.34 -10.67
CA SER A 287 -9.10 10.07 -12.09
C SER A 287 -8.14 8.92 -12.38
N GLU A 288 -7.35 8.49 -11.39
CA GLU A 288 -6.33 7.48 -11.64
C GLU A 288 -6.98 6.12 -11.89
N ALA A 289 -6.71 5.58 -13.08
CA ALA A 289 -7.20 4.28 -13.49
C ALA A 289 -6.08 3.23 -13.34
N LEU A 290 -6.46 2.02 -12.90
CA LEU A 290 -5.57 0.87 -12.82
C LEU A 290 -5.38 0.26 -14.21
N LEU A 291 -4.73 1.04 -15.10
CA LEU A 291 -4.58 0.72 -16.52
C LEU A 291 -3.37 -0.19 -16.78
N THR A 292 -2.35 -0.11 -15.93
CA THR A 292 -1.11 -0.87 -16.11
C THR A 292 -1.03 -2.03 -15.12
N ALA A 293 -0.33 -3.10 -15.51
CA ALA A 293 -0.04 -4.22 -14.62
C ALA A 293 0.70 -3.74 -13.35
N GLY A 294 1.66 -2.83 -13.51
CA GLY A 294 2.39 -2.22 -12.39
C GLY A 294 1.44 -1.57 -11.36
N HIS A 295 0.51 -0.73 -11.82
CA HIS A 295 -0.46 -0.07 -10.93
C HIS A 295 -1.36 -1.07 -10.21
N VAL A 296 -1.83 -2.13 -10.89
CA VAL A 296 -2.63 -3.19 -10.26
C VAL A 296 -1.87 -3.81 -9.09
N PHE A 297 -0.59 -4.11 -9.28
CA PHE A 297 0.19 -4.76 -8.26
C PHE A 297 0.62 -3.83 -7.12
N GLU A 298 0.98 -2.58 -7.43
CA GLU A 298 1.23 -1.56 -6.41
C GLU A 298 -0.01 -1.34 -5.53
N PHE A 299 -1.19 -1.35 -6.13
CA PHE A 299 -2.46 -1.30 -5.40
C PHE A 299 -2.63 -2.52 -4.49
N LEU A 300 -2.44 -3.74 -4.99
CA LEU A 300 -2.59 -4.97 -4.19
C LEU A 300 -1.56 -5.05 -3.05
N GLU A 301 -0.30 -4.66 -3.30
CA GLU A 301 0.73 -4.57 -2.27
C GLU A 301 0.35 -3.52 -1.21
N GLY A 302 -0.09 -2.34 -1.64
CA GLY A 302 -0.53 -1.26 -0.76
C GLY A 302 -1.70 -1.69 0.14
N THR A 303 -2.74 -2.32 -0.43
CA THR A 303 -3.89 -2.81 0.35
C THR A 303 -3.51 -3.93 1.32
N THR A 304 -2.59 -4.81 0.94
CA THR A 304 -2.09 -5.88 1.82
C THR A 304 -1.31 -5.31 3.00
N ARG A 305 -0.39 -4.37 2.74
CA ARG A 305 0.37 -3.69 3.80
C ARG A 305 -0.53 -2.91 4.73
N LEU A 306 -1.54 -2.22 4.18
CA LEU A 306 -2.49 -1.46 4.99
C LEU A 306 -3.36 -2.38 5.86
N ARG A 307 -3.82 -3.52 5.34
CA ARG A 307 -4.51 -4.56 6.13
C ARG A 307 -3.65 -5.08 7.29
N THR A 308 -2.36 -5.33 7.03
CA THR A 308 -1.41 -5.77 8.06
C THR A 308 -1.20 -4.70 9.12
N ALA A 309 -0.99 -3.45 8.71
CA ALA A 309 -0.80 -2.32 9.62
C ALA A 309 -2.03 -2.14 10.54
N TRP A 310 -3.25 -2.21 9.99
CA TRP A 310 -4.49 -2.12 10.79
C TRP A 310 -4.68 -3.24 11.82
N ARG A 311 -4.09 -4.42 11.59
CA ARG A 311 -4.16 -5.54 12.55
C ARG A 311 -3.16 -5.40 13.69
N ASN A 312 -2.29 -4.40 13.64
CA ASN A 312 -1.33 -4.14 14.71
C ASN A 312 -2.10 -3.72 15.99
N ARG A 313 -1.98 -4.53 17.05
CA ARG A 313 -2.63 -4.30 18.35
C ARG A 313 -2.16 -3.04 19.06
N GLU A 314 -1.08 -2.44 18.60
CA GLU A 314 -0.51 -1.21 19.16
C GLU A 314 -1.18 0.05 18.60
N LEU A 315 -2.05 -0.07 17.60
CA LEU A 315 -2.85 1.06 17.11
C LEU A 315 -4.00 1.37 18.07
N PRO A 316 -4.35 2.66 18.28
CA PRO A 316 -5.55 3.01 19.02
C PRO A 316 -6.80 2.42 18.36
N PRO A 317 -7.73 1.83 19.13
CA PRO A 317 -8.91 1.18 18.57
C PRO A 317 -9.79 2.16 17.79
N GLU A 318 -9.90 3.41 18.26
CA GLU A 318 -10.60 4.53 17.61
C GLU A 318 -10.08 4.77 16.18
N LEU A 319 -8.75 4.72 16.02
CA LEU A 319 -8.08 4.90 14.73
C LEU A 319 -8.31 3.73 13.78
N ALA A 320 -8.50 2.52 14.32
CA ALA A 320 -8.73 1.31 13.53
C ALA A 320 -10.20 1.15 13.09
N SER A 321 -11.16 1.69 13.85
CA SER A 321 -12.59 1.59 13.55
C SER A 321 -13.13 2.78 12.77
N ASP A 322 -12.70 4.00 13.09
CA ASP A 322 -13.43 5.20 12.70
C ASP A 322 -12.78 5.96 11.53
N VAL A 323 -11.50 5.70 11.27
CA VAL A 323 -10.72 6.47 10.30
C VAL A 323 -10.97 5.97 8.87
N ALA A 324 -11.64 6.80 8.08
CA ALA A 324 -12.03 6.59 6.68
C ALA A 324 -12.78 5.26 6.44
N PRO A 325 -14.07 5.19 6.85
CA PRO A 325 -14.86 3.96 6.77
C PRO A 325 -14.96 3.41 5.34
N ARG A 326 -15.00 4.25 4.30
CA ARG A 326 -15.05 3.75 2.91
C ARG A 326 -13.70 3.21 2.45
N VAL A 327 -12.61 3.86 2.81
CA VAL A 327 -11.26 3.34 2.53
C VAL A 327 -11.06 2.01 3.22
N ALA A 328 -11.44 1.91 4.51
CA ALA A 328 -11.42 0.67 5.27
C ALA A 328 -12.32 -0.40 4.62
N ALA A 329 -13.53 -0.03 4.17
CA ALA A 329 -14.41 -0.95 3.47
C ALA A 329 -13.73 -1.51 2.22
N VAL A 330 -13.21 -0.68 1.31
CA VAL A 330 -12.53 -1.13 0.08
C VAL A 330 -11.34 -2.05 0.39
N VAL A 331 -10.46 -1.63 1.32
CA VAL A 331 -9.21 -2.31 1.61
C VAL A 331 -9.42 -3.64 2.37
N ARG A 332 -10.47 -3.73 3.19
CA ARG A 332 -10.82 -4.97 3.92
C ARG A 332 -11.48 -6.02 3.03
N GLN A 333 -12.01 -5.63 1.86
CA GLN A 333 -12.59 -6.60 0.94
C GLN A 333 -11.51 -7.56 0.42
N PRO A 334 -11.78 -8.88 0.37
CA PRO A 334 -10.89 -9.84 -0.27
C PRO A 334 -10.68 -9.55 -1.76
N LEU A 335 -11.57 -8.75 -2.36
CA LEU A 335 -11.59 -8.34 -3.76
C LEU A 335 -11.42 -6.82 -3.90
N ALA A 336 -10.47 -6.25 -3.17
CA ALA A 336 -10.26 -4.80 -3.13
C ALA A 336 -10.09 -4.20 -4.53
N LEU A 337 -9.43 -4.94 -5.45
CA LEU A 337 -9.22 -4.51 -6.83
C LEU A 337 -10.55 -4.40 -7.60
N ALA A 338 -11.38 -5.45 -7.54
CA ALA A 338 -12.66 -5.47 -8.25
C ALA A 338 -13.61 -4.39 -7.71
N VAL A 339 -13.65 -4.23 -6.39
CA VAL A 339 -14.44 -3.18 -5.71
C VAL A 339 -13.95 -1.79 -6.13
N PHE A 340 -12.65 -1.54 -6.13
CA PHE A 340 -12.12 -0.24 -6.54
C PHE A 340 -12.41 0.09 -8.02
N ARG A 341 -12.36 -0.92 -8.90
CA ARG A 341 -12.68 -0.76 -10.33
C ARG A 341 -14.17 -0.53 -10.58
N SER A 342 -15.06 -1.01 -9.71
CA SER A 342 -16.50 -0.80 -9.83
C SER A 342 -16.97 0.53 -9.24
N LEU A 343 -16.11 1.27 -8.52
CA LEU A 343 -16.46 2.59 -8.00
C LEU A 343 -16.72 3.60 -9.11
N THR A 344 -17.86 4.30 -9.01
CA THR A 344 -18.19 5.43 -9.89
C THR A 344 -17.23 6.62 -9.64
N PRO A 345 -17.10 7.56 -10.60
CA PRO A 345 -16.29 8.75 -10.40
C PRO A 345 -16.66 9.56 -9.14
N SER A 346 -17.96 9.67 -8.84
CA SER A 346 -18.44 10.35 -7.62
C SER A 346 -18.07 9.59 -6.34
N GLN A 347 -18.12 8.26 -6.35
CA GLN A 347 -17.67 7.45 -5.21
C GLN A 347 -16.15 7.57 -4.99
N ARG A 348 -15.37 7.63 -6.07
CA ARG A 348 -13.92 7.86 -6.01
C ARG A 348 -13.56 9.22 -5.44
N LEU A 349 -14.34 10.26 -5.77
CA LEU A 349 -14.16 11.59 -5.19
C LEU A 349 -14.37 11.56 -3.67
N THR A 350 -15.45 10.97 -3.19
CA THR A 350 -15.68 10.83 -1.74
C THR A 350 -14.60 9.97 -1.07
N LEU A 351 -14.11 8.93 -1.75
CA LEU A 351 -13.01 8.11 -1.26
C LEU A 351 -11.72 8.93 -1.10
N ALA A 352 -11.45 9.86 -2.02
CA ALA A 352 -10.29 10.75 -1.97
C ALA A 352 -10.38 11.76 -0.82
N GLU A 353 -11.56 12.34 -0.62
CA GLU A 353 -11.83 13.25 0.51
C GLU A 353 -11.65 12.52 1.86
N GLU A 354 -12.23 11.33 2.01
CA GLU A 354 -12.06 10.50 3.21
C GLU A 354 -10.59 10.09 3.40
N TRP A 355 -9.88 9.73 2.33
CA TRP A 355 -8.47 9.38 2.39
C TRP A 355 -7.59 10.52 2.88
N ALA A 356 -7.82 11.74 2.38
CA ALA A 356 -7.07 12.93 2.79
C ALA A 356 -7.35 13.30 4.24
N THR A 357 -8.62 13.24 4.65
CA THR A 357 -9.05 13.52 6.02
C THR A 357 -8.41 12.53 7.00
N ALA A 358 -8.50 11.23 6.71
CA ALA A 358 -7.88 10.19 7.52
C ALA A 358 -6.36 10.33 7.62
N ARG A 359 -5.69 10.65 6.51
CA ARG A 359 -4.24 10.90 6.53
C ARG A 359 -3.87 12.04 7.47
N ALA A 360 -4.63 13.13 7.44
CA ALA A 360 -4.43 14.27 8.33
C ALA A 360 -4.64 13.89 9.80
N MET A 361 -5.68 13.09 10.11
CA MET A 361 -5.93 12.57 11.46
C MET A 361 -4.76 11.72 11.97
N ILE A 362 -4.33 10.72 11.19
CA ILE A 362 -3.23 9.83 11.58
C ILE A 362 -1.94 10.63 11.83
N GLU A 363 -1.65 11.63 10.98
CA GLU A 363 -0.48 12.49 11.13
C GLU A 363 -0.58 13.40 12.36
N ALA A 364 -1.76 13.97 12.64
CA ALA A 364 -2.00 14.77 13.83
C ALA A 364 -1.78 13.94 15.12
N ASP A 365 -2.31 12.73 15.17
CA ASP A 365 -2.12 11.81 16.32
C ASP A 365 -0.65 11.44 16.51
N ARG A 366 0.07 11.16 15.41
CA ARG A 366 1.51 10.88 15.46
C ARG A 366 2.30 12.07 16.02
N VAL A 367 1.98 13.28 15.57
CA VAL A 367 2.63 14.51 16.01
C VAL A 367 2.31 14.78 17.49
N ALA A 368 1.05 14.63 17.89
CA ALA A 368 0.59 14.75 19.27
C ALA A 368 1.36 13.80 20.20
N LEU A 369 1.44 12.53 19.83
CA LEU A 369 2.14 11.51 20.60
C LEU A 369 3.65 11.80 20.71
N ARG A 370 4.27 12.29 19.63
CA ARG A 370 5.68 12.70 19.64
C ARG A 370 5.92 13.86 20.61
N TYR A 371 5.06 14.86 20.61
CA TYR A 371 5.17 15.99 21.55
C TYR A 371 4.90 15.53 22.98
N GLY A 372 3.92 14.66 23.22
CA GLY A 372 3.65 14.08 24.54
C GLY A 372 4.85 13.32 25.11
N VAL A 373 5.51 12.48 24.30
CA VAL A 373 6.73 11.76 24.70
C VAL A 373 7.90 12.71 24.98
N ALA A 374 8.06 13.76 24.18
CA ALA A 374 9.10 14.77 24.40
C ALA A 374 8.86 15.59 25.68
N ALA A 375 7.61 16.02 25.92
CA ALA A 375 7.23 16.74 27.12
C ALA A 375 7.40 15.88 28.38
N ALA A 376 6.99 14.60 28.34
CA ALA A 376 7.22 13.67 29.44
C ALA A 376 8.71 13.45 29.72
N ALA A 377 9.56 13.44 28.68
CA ALA A 377 11.01 13.34 28.85
C ALA A 377 11.61 14.58 29.52
N GLN A 378 11.06 15.78 29.27
CA GLN A 378 11.49 17.03 29.92
C GLN A 378 11.01 17.13 31.37
N GLN A 379 9.83 16.56 31.69
CA GLN A 379 9.26 16.58 33.04
C GLN A 379 9.86 15.53 33.98
N ALA A 380 10.48 14.47 33.44
CA ALA A 380 11.22 13.50 34.22
C ALA A 380 12.38 14.20 34.96
N LYS A 381 12.16 14.55 36.23
CA LYS A 381 13.17 15.22 37.05
C LYS A 381 14.43 14.35 37.12
N PRO A 382 15.63 14.95 37.01
CA PRO A 382 16.89 14.21 37.13
C PRO A 382 17.06 13.49 38.48
N SER A 383 16.28 13.85 39.51
CA SER A 383 16.27 13.17 40.81
C SER A 383 15.77 11.71 40.74
N ASP A 384 14.90 11.38 39.78
CA ASP A 384 14.36 10.02 39.61
C ASP A 384 15.31 9.06 38.88
N LEU A 385 16.42 9.58 38.34
CA LEU A 385 17.51 8.75 37.83
C LEU A 385 18.35 8.14 38.95
N SER A 386 18.29 8.66 40.17
CA SER A 386 19.12 8.20 41.28
C SER A 386 18.95 6.71 41.64
N PRO A 387 17.74 6.12 41.75
CA PRO A 387 17.60 4.70 42.04
C PRO A 387 18.03 3.82 40.87
N ARG A 388 17.78 4.24 39.62
CA ARG A 388 18.18 3.46 38.43
C ARG A 388 19.69 3.46 38.23
N ILE A 389 20.34 4.61 38.44
CA ILE A 389 21.79 4.74 38.43
C ILE A 389 22.39 3.92 39.58
N ALA A 390 21.80 3.93 40.78
CA ALA A 390 22.23 3.10 41.90
C ALA A 390 22.12 1.59 41.60
N VAL A 391 21.01 1.13 41.02
CA VAL A 391 20.85 -0.28 40.61
C VAL A 391 21.82 -0.65 39.49
N TRP A 392 22.06 0.26 38.54
CA TRP A 392 23.02 0.02 37.45
C TRP A 392 24.46 -0.05 37.95
N PHE A 393 24.88 0.85 38.85
CA PHE A 393 26.19 0.80 39.50
C PHE A 393 26.34 -0.42 40.42
N GLY A 394 25.26 -0.86 41.09
CA GLY A 394 25.26 -2.09 41.86
C GLY A 394 25.49 -3.33 41.00
N ARG A 395 25.01 -3.33 39.75
CA ARG A 395 25.25 -4.42 38.79
C ARG A 395 26.61 -4.35 38.10
N ASN A 396 27.22 -3.17 38.01
CA ASN A 396 28.47 -2.97 37.29
C ASN A 396 29.44 -2.13 38.14
N PRO A 397 30.00 -2.69 39.23
CA PRO A 397 30.84 -1.93 40.16
C PRO A 397 32.16 -1.46 39.53
N GLU A 398 32.64 -2.15 38.49
CA GLU A 398 33.83 -1.75 37.72
C GLU A 398 33.73 -0.34 37.12
N TRP A 399 32.53 0.13 36.79
CA TRP A 399 32.32 1.49 36.31
C TRP A 399 32.52 2.54 37.40
N LEU A 400 32.32 2.21 38.68
CA LEU A 400 32.64 3.13 39.78
C LEU A 400 34.14 3.40 39.83
N LEU A 401 34.97 2.38 39.61
CA LEU A 401 36.43 2.53 39.52
C LEU A 401 36.82 3.39 38.32
N GLY A 402 36.19 3.17 37.16
CA GLY A 402 36.40 3.97 35.95
C GLY A 402 36.03 5.46 36.15
N VAL A 403 34.87 5.73 36.76
CA VAL A 403 34.45 7.11 37.05
C VAL A 403 35.36 7.76 38.10
N ALA A 404 35.75 7.03 39.15
CA ALA A 404 36.68 7.53 40.17
C ALA A 404 38.07 7.85 39.59
N THR A 405 38.60 7.01 38.69
CA THR A 405 39.88 7.29 38.01
C THR A 405 39.78 8.48 37.07
N ALA A 406 38.69 8.62 36.31
CA ALA A 406 38.46 9.80 35.47
C ALA A 406 38.38 11.09 36.30
N LEU A 407 37.69 11.07 37.45
CA LEU A 407 37.61 12.18 38.39
C LEU A 407 38.98 12.54 38.98
N ALA A 408 39.77 11.54 39.39
CA ALA A 408 41.12 11.75 39.89
C ALA A 408 42.04 12.41 38.84
N LEU A 409 41.96 11.96 37.58
CA LEU A 409 42.71 12.55 36.47
C LEU A 409 42.28 13.99 36.19
N CYS A 410 40.98 14.29 36.19
CA CYS A 410 40.47 15.65 36.03
C CYS A 410 40.97 16.58 37.15
N LEU A 411 40.92 16.14 38.41
CA LEU A 411 41.40 16.92 39.54
C LEU A 411 42.93 17.15 39.48
N ALA A 412 43.70 16.15 39.04
CA ALA A 412 45.13 16.30 38.82
C ALA A 412 45.44 17.34 37.74
N ALA A 413 44.72 17.31 36.61
CA ALA A 413 44.86 18.28 35.53
C ALA A 413 44.49 19.70 35.97
N LEU A 414 43.38 19.87 36.70
CA LEU A 414 42.98 21.17 37.27
C LEU A 414 44.04 21.72 38.23
N ARG A 415 44.62 20.86 39.08
CA ARG A 415 45.68 21.27 40.01
C ARG A 415 46.95 21.69 39.27
N GLN A 416 47.28 21.01 38.17
CA GLN A 416 48.43 21.34 37.34
C GLN A 416 48.23 22.67 36.60
N ALA A 417 47.00 23.00 36.19
CA ALA A 417 46.69 24.28 35.53
C ALA A 417 46.70 25.49 36.47
N MET A 418 46.51 25.28 37.79
CA MET A 418 46.55 26.34 38.80
C MET A 418 47.94 26.60 39.39
N ARG A 419 48.94 25.78 39.02
CA ARG A 419 50.36 26.01 39.36
C ARG A 419 51.04 26.69 38.19
#